data_AF-A0A3N7GUU7-F1
#
_entry.id   AF-A0A3N7GUU7-F1
#
_cell.length_a   1.000
_cell.length_b   1.000
_cell.length_c   1.000
_cell.angle_alpha   90.00
_cell.angle_beta   90.00
_cell.angle_gamma   90.00
#
_symmetry.space_group_name_H-M   'P 1'
#
loop_
_entity.id
_entity.type
_entity.pdbx_description
1 polymer ?
#
loop_
_entity_poly.entity_id
_entity_poly.type
_entity_poly.pdbx_seq_one_letter_code
_entity_poly.pdbx_strand_id
1 'polypeptide(L)'
;MARRAGYEFLHRVVLAPVHEGRLRDVDWPLGLRPLVVVGIVGYVAAGLLVLLSGPLREWIPLSAQSGTVLLTLPRALVWLVLALTALSTTLAATGALHMRPWVRWVMTVFVISIMLFMSVPDQEDIPLSRIVTIIGCVGLIVFVAVRGGRGYRWWDFVVIAALVWGPLIVTAAVLTSVNRVAGYDFLPLMLSLTLSTLGQLAMPAALASGAAVASVTVSSALWAAKIVRGVIGPVAVFVVLGLVAVWRVVDVSLVAGDLVADGDSLRSLGTAALLIALIAGAWAALARIRPGRGEPAAQVMADRIDGLALVVAAFTTTTVVATPVLVLGQVALGYGAPGEVAGLLIAASGWITSTVAVFAVRLVGAVVVLALAVVQARRGRRTTPELMAAVGVAGLVISASVLVDVPLVWDQDALAIVGAVLALGLLVAAIVSRRLTPARATSVLIALLMSALFAYREFVTDPIAYLLGFAGGAVVLFGFVWSFLTGYKAANDDSPGYPRPSRVQLVLANAVFGITVLAFLALARDPEATVSLGEVAEYGGQAYGDPLVAAGLLLALWVALRGRELDERTEGGPPATQNAGASTRSAPVAEKASDSAV
;
A
#
# COMPACT_ATOMS: atom_id res chain seq x y z
N MET A 1 -11.75 -20.54 -27.43
CA MET A 1 -10.98 -20.88 -26.22
C MET A 1 -10.20 -19.69 -25.67
N ALA A 2 -9.40 -18.98 -26.48
CA ALA A 2 -8.67 -17.77 -26.05
C ALA A 2 -9.56 -16.68 -25.40
N ARG A 3 -10.77 -16.43 -25.92
CA ARG A 3 -11.74 -15.50 -25.30
C ARG A 3 -12.20 -15.91 -23.90
N ARG A 4 -12.34 -17.22 -23.62
CA ARG A 4 -12.79 -17.74 -22.32
C ARG A 4 -11.67 -17.65 -21.28
N ALA A 5 -10.44 -17.98 -21.70
CA ALA A 5 -9.25 -17.76 -20.90
C ALA A 5 -9.05 -16.27 -20.58
N GLY A 6 -9.12 -15.38 -21.59
CA GLY A 6 -9.03 -13.93 -21.36
C GLY A 6 -10.12 -13.39 -20.43
N TYR A 7 -11.35 -13.91 -20.53
CA TYR A 7 -12.42 -13.55 -19.62
C TYR A 7 -12.17 -14.02 -18.18
N GLU A 8 -11.71 -15.25 -17.97
CA GLU A 8 -11.37 -15.75 -16.64
C GLU A 8 -10.19 -14.98 -16.03
N PHE A 9 -9.24 -14.50 -16.86
CA PHE A 9 -8.14 -13.63 -16.42
C PHE A 9 -8.66 -12.35 -15.85
N LEU A 10 -9.41 -11.65 -16.70
CA LEU A 10 -9.96 -10.36 -16.40
C LEU A 10 -10.87 -10.48 -15.18
N HIS A 11 -11.65 -11.56 -15.09
CA HIS A 11 -12.54 -11.76 -13.97
C HIS A 11 -11.80 -11.98 -12.65
N ARG A 12 -10.80 -12.87 -12.59
CA ARG A 12 -10.15 -13.23 -11.32
C ARG A 12 -9.04 -12.28 -10.90
N VAL A 13 -8.29 -11.72 -11.84
CA VAL A 13 -7.12 -10.88 -11.55
C VAL A 13 -7.49 -9.41 -11.48
N VAL A 14 -8.47 -8.96 -12.28
CA VAL A 14 -8.86 -7.55 -12.34
C VAL A 14 -10.20 -7.31 -11.66
N LEU A 15 -11.27 -7.98 -12.09
CA LEU A 15 -12.63 -7.66 -11.65
C LEU A 15 -12.94 -8.13 -10.24
N ALA A 16 -12.50 -9.31 -9.82
CA ALA A 16 -12.80 -9.86 -8.49
C ALA A 16 -12.17 -9.02 -7.36
N PRO A 17 -10.88 -8.66 -7.40
CA PRO A 17 -10.29 -7.76 -6.41
C PRO A 17 -10.99 -6.40 -6.35
N VAL A 18 -11.35 -5.83 -7.51
CA VAL A 18 -12.07 -4.55 -7.58
C VAL A 18 -13.50 -4.69 -7.03
N HIS A 19 -14.18 -5.79 -7.33
CA HIS A 19 -15.55 -6.01 -6.86
C HIS A 19 -15.63 -6.28 -5.35
N GLU A 20 -14.61 -6.93 -4.80
CA GLU A 20 -14.49 -7.17 -3.36
C GLU A 20 -14.01 -5.94 -2.59
N GLY A 21 -13.11 -5.15 -3.19
CA GLY A 21 -12.47 -3.99 -2.59
C GLY A 21 -13.28 -2.70 -2.65
N ARG A 22 -14.23 -2.58 -3.60
CA ARG A 22 -15.04 -1.36 -3.76
C ARG A 22 -15.84 -1.00 -2.51
N LEU A 23 -16.05 0.30 -2.35
CA LEU A 23 -17.01 0.84 -1.38
C LEU A 23 -18.43 0.43 -1.79
N ARG A 24 -19.14 -0.26 -0.90
CA ARG A 24 -20.50 -0.74 -1.12
C ARG A 24 -21.51 0.29 -0.64
N ASP A 25 -22.29 0.85 -1.57
CA ASP A 25 -23.41 1.76 -1.32
C ASP A 25 -24.64 1.01 -0.78
N VAL A 26 -24.46 0.26 0.31
CA VAL A 26 -25.52 -0.48 1.00
C VAL A 26 -25.75 0.16 2.36
N ASP A 27 -26.99 0.57 2.62
CA ASP A 27 -27.45 1.21 3.86
C ASP A 27 -26.66 2.47 4.24
N TRP A 28 -26.20 3.25 3.25
CA TRP A 28 -25.54 4.52 3.51
C TRP A 28 -26.53 5.55 4.06
N PRO A 29 -26.16 6.27 5.13
CA PRO A 29 -27.00 7.37 5.61
C PRO A 29 -27.05 8.49 4.58
N LEU A 30 -28.16 9.23 4.60
CA LEU A 30 -28.40 10.36 3.70
C LEU A 30 -27.23 11.33 3.71
N GLY A 31 -26.74 11.66 2.52
CA GLY A 31 -25.62 12.59 2.29
C GLY A 31 -24.24 11.95 2.20
N LEU A 32 -24.05 10.68 2.60
CA LEU A 32 -22.74 10.02 2.45
C LEU A 32 -22.39 9.81 0.96
N ARG A 33 -23.37 9.40 0.14
CA ARG A 33 -23.14 9.16 -1.29
C ARG A 33 -22.64 10.41 -2.05
N PRO A 34 -23.26 11.60 -1.92
CA PRO A 34 -22.69 12.83 -2.46
C PRO A 34 -21.24 13.10 -2.03
N LEU A 35 -20.89 12.88 -0.75
CA LEU A 35 -19.52 13.07 -0.27
C LEU A 35 -18.53 12.10 -0.90
N VAL A 36 -18.94 10.84 -1.09
CA VAL A 36 -18.14 9.84 -1.80
C VAL A 36 -17.91 10.27 -3.24
N VAL A 37 -18.94 10.78 -3.92
CA VAL A 37 -18.81 11.31 -5.29
C VAL A 37 -17.83 12.49 -5.33
N VAL A 38 -17.95 13.46 -4.41
CA VAL A 38 -17.02 14.60 -4.32
C VAL A 38 -15.59 14.13 -4.07
N GLY A 39 -15.39 13.16 -3.16
CA GLY A 39 -14.08 12.56 -2.90
C GLY A 39 -13.50 11.84 -4.12
N ILE A 40 -14.30 11.07 -4.85
CA ILE A 40 -13.88 10.40 -6.10
C ILE A 40 -13.53 11.44 -7.17
N VAL A 41 -14.34 12.48 -7.35
CA VAL A 41 -14.06 13.57 -8.30
C VAL A 41 -12.76 14.26 -7.95
N GLY A 42 -12.52 14.56 -6.67
CA GLY A 42 -11.25 15.12 -6.19
C GLY A 42 -10.06 14.19 -6.46
N TYR A 43 -10.22 12.90 -6.20
CA TYR A 43 -9.19 11.88 -6.48
C TYR A 43 -8.86 11.78 -7.97
N VAL A 44 -9.88 11.73 -8.83
CA VAL A 44 -9.72 11.70 -10.30
C VAL A 44 -9.07 12.99 -10.80
N ALA A 45 -9.49 14.16 -10.30
CA ALA A 45 -8.87 15.43 -10.64
C ALA A 45 -7.38 15.44 -10.28
N ALA A 46 -7.01 14.98 -9.09
CA ALA A 46 -5.60 14.85 -8.68
C ALA A 46 -4.83 13.86 -9.56
N GLY A 47 -5.41 12.70 -9.89
CA GLY A 47 -4.79 11.74 -10.80
C GLY A 47 -4.57 12.31 -12.21
N LEU A 48 -5.52 13.10 -12.73
CA LEU A 48 -5.37 13.82 -13.99
C LEU A 48 -4.25 14.86 -13.92
N LEU A 49 -4.07 15.55 -12.79
CA LEU A 49 -2.94 16.47 -12.60
C LEU A 49 -1.59 15.75 -12.65
N VAL A 50 -1.51 14.52 -12.13
CA VAL A 50 -0.29 13.69 -12.25
C VAL A 50 -0.04 13.34 -13.71
N LEU A 51 -1.04 12.79 -14.41
CA LEU A 51 -0.92 12.33 -15.81
C LEU A 51 -0.61 13.47 -16.78
N LEU A 52 -1.24 14.63 -16.57
CA LEU A 52 -1.11 15.81 -17.44
C LEU A 52 -0.03 16.78 -16.96
N SER A 53 0.75 16.43 -15.93
CA SER A 53 1.75 17.32 -15.32
C SER A 53 2.75 17.88 -16.34
N GLY A 54 3.21 17.06 -17.30
CA GLY A 54 4.08 17.51 -18.40
C GLY A 54 3.41 18.57 -19.27
N PRO A 55 2.34 18.24 -20.01
CA PRO A 55 1.62 19.18 -20.87
C PRO A 55 1.13 20.44 -20.13
N LEU A 56 0.62 20.29 -18.90
CA LEU A 56 0.11 21.42 -18.12
C LEU A 56 1.18 22.46 -17.81
N ARG A 57 2.45 22.05 -17.67
CA ARG A 57 3.57 22.97 -17.41
C ARG A 57 4.05 23.68 -18.66
N GLU A 58 3.87 23.08 -19.84
CA GLU A 58 4.17 23.71 -21.11
C GLU A 58 3.12 24.77 -21.47
N TRP A 59 1.85 24.51 -21.13
CA TRP A 59 0.72 25.35 -21.55
C TRP A 59 0.34 26.44 -20.54
N ILE A 60 0.65 26.27 -19.26
CA ILE A 60 0.25 27.20 -18.20
C ILE A 60 1.46 27.99 -17.71
N PRO A 61 1.36 29.34 -17.59
CA PRO A 61 2.42 30.16 -17.03
C PRO A 61 2.87 29.67 -15.65
N LEU A 62 4.17 29.38 -15.55
CA LEU A 62 4.80 28.96 -14.31
C LEU A 62 4.99 30.17 -13.41
N SER A 63 4.53 30.07 -12.16
CA SER A 63 4.98 30.99 -11.10
C SER A 63 6.23 30.42 -10.46
N ALA A 64 7.33 31.18 -10.52
CA ALA A 64 8.54 30.88 -9.77
C ALA A 64 8.40 31.40 -8.34
N GLN A 65 8.85 30.62 -7.37
CA GLN A 65 9.12 31.14 -6.02
C GLN A 65 10.30 32.12 -6.09
N SER A 66 10.21 33.24 -5.38
CA SER A 66 11.32 34.17 -5.18
C SER A 66 12.15 33.70 -3.98
N GLY A 67 13.45 33.46 -4.16
CA GLY A 67 14.36 33.00 -3.10
C GLY A 67 15.44 32.04 -3.60
N THR A 68 16.11 31.34 -2.69
CA THR A 68 17.16 30.35 -3.00
C THR A 68 16.64 29.01 -3.51
N VAL A 69 15.33 28.73 -3.42
CA VAL A 69 14.69 27.49 -3.89
C VAL A 69 13.78 27.80 -5.09
N LEU A 70 14.13 27.28 -6.27
CA LEU A 70 13.41 27.51 -7.53
C LEU A 70 12.35 26.43 -7.77
N LEU A 71 11.28 26.44 -6.98
CA LEU A 71 10.07 25.66 -7.30
C LEU A 71 9.22 26.42 -8.31
N THR A 72 8.85 25.75 -9.41
CA THR A 72 7.98 26.30 -10.46
C THR A 72 6.66 25.55 -10.47
N LEU A 73 5.59 26.22 -10.06
CA LEU A 73 4.23 25.65 -10.06
C LEU A 73 3.35 26.45 -11.00
N PRO A 74 2.48 25.82 -11.80
CA PRO A 74 1.48 26.53 -12.57
C PRO A 74 0.49 27.24 -11.63
N ARG A 75 0.42 28.58 -11.69
CA ARG A 75 -0.36 29.39 -10.72
C ARG A 75 -1.83 28.99 -10.64
N ALA A 76 -2.44 28.66 -11.78
CA ALA A 76 -3.85 28.24 -11.83
C ALA A 76 -4.12 26.94 -11.06
N LEU A 77 -3.11 26.07 -10.94
CA LEU A 77 -3.23 24.76 -10.29
C LEU A 77 -3.00 24.84 -8.78
N VAL A 78 -2.37 25.90 -8.27
CA VAL A 78 -2.14 26.13 -6.82
C VAL A 78 -3.47 26.10 -6.05
N TRP A 79 -4.49 26.79 -6.56
CA TRP A 79 -5.83 26.80 -5.96
C TRP A 79 -6.51 25.43 -5.97
N LEU A 80 -6.32 24.67 -7.05
CA LEU A 80 -6.87 23.33 -7.16
C LEU A 80 -6.21 22.38 -6.15
N VAL A 81 -4.89 22.43 -6.00
CA VAL A 81 -4.16 21.60 -5.01
C VAL A 81 -4.51 22.01 -3.58
N LEU A 82 -4.65 23.31 -3.29
CA LEU A 82 -5.14 23.80 -2.00
C LEU A 82 -6.56 23.31 -1.71
N ALA A 83 -7.45 23.38 -2.70
CA ALA A 83 -8.82 22.88 -2.61
C ALA A 83 -8.86 21.37 -2.31
N LEU A 84 -8.02 20.57 -2.96
CA LEU A 84 -7.92 19.14 -2.71
C LEU A 84 -7.37 18.82 -1.32
N THR A 85 -6.39 19.61 -0.85
CA THR A 85 -5.85 19.49 0.51
C THR A 85 -6.93 19.83 1.53
N ALA A 86 -7.66 20.93 1.35
CA ALA A 86 -8.78 21.35 2.20
C ALA A 86 -9.92 20.33 2.19
N LEU A 87 -10.23 19.72 1.04
CA LEU A 87 -11.21 18.65 0.93
C LEU A 87 -10.78 17.43 1.75
N SER A 88 -9.52 17.01 1.65
CA SER A 88 -9.00 15.86 2.38
C SER A 88 -9.02 16.07 3.89
N THR A 89 -8.64 17.25 4.39
CA THR A 89 -8.68 17.59 5.82
C THR A 89 -10.11 17.68 6.34
N THR A 90 -11.04 18.21 5.54
CA THR A 90 -12.47 18.25 5.86
C THR A 90 -13.04 16.83 5.98
N LEU A 91 -12.73 15.95 5.03
CA LEU A 91 -13.13 14.53 5.09
C LEU A 91 -12.54 13.83 6.31
N ALA A 92 -11.28 14.12 6.65
CA ALA A 92 -10.61 13.54 7.83
C ALA A 92 -11.29 13.97 9.14
N ALA A 93 -11.51 15.27 9.33
CA ALA A 93 -12.18 15.82 10.52
C ALA A 93 -13.62 15.31 10.66
N THR A 94 -14.38 15.30 9.57
CA THR A 94 -15.76 14.81 9.58
C THR A 94 -15.81 13.31 9.87
N GLY A 95 -14.91 12.53 9.26
CA GLY A 95 -14.82 11.08 9.49
C GLY A 95 -14.53 10.76 10.95
N ALA A 96 -13.57 11.46 11.55
CA ALA A 96 -13.18 11.25 12.95
C ALA A 96 -14.24 11.71 13.98
N LEU A 97 -15.17 12.60 13.60
CA LEU A 97 -16.19 13.17 14.49
C LEU A 97 -17.03 12.11 15.22
N HIS A 98 -17.36 11.02 14.53
CA HIS A 98 -18.23 9.95 15.02
C HIS A 98 -17.46 8.72 15.54
N MET A 99 -16.12 8.79 15.60
CA MET A 99 -15.28 7.73 16.13
C MET A 99 -15.14 7.83 17.65
N ARG A 100 -14.35 6.89 18.22
CA ARG A 100 -13.96 6.94 19.63
C ARG A 100 -13.40 8.33 20.02
N PRO A 101 -13.66 8.79 21.27
CA PRO A 101 -13.28 10.14 21.69
C PRO A 101 -11.81 10.49 21.47
N TRP A 102 -10.91 9.53 21.68
CA TRP A 102 -9.47 9.77 21.50
C TRP A 102 -9.11 10.01 20.02
N VAL A 103 -9.64 9.23 19.07
CA VAL A 103 -9.40 9.42 17.62
C VAL A 103 -9.94 10.77 17.17
N ARG A 104 -11.15 11.10 17.64
CA ARG A 104 -11.81 12.36 17.35
C ARG A 104 -10.95 13.56 17.75
N TRP A 105 -10.46 13.57 18.98
CA TRP A 105 -9.64 14.68 19.48
C TRP A 105 -8.25 14.71 18.85
N VAL A 106 -7.61 13.56 18.62
CA VAL A 106 -6.33 13.48 17.90
C VAL A 106 -6.45 14.08 16.50
N MET A 107 -7.49 13.71 15.74
CA MET A 107 -7.71 14.26 14.40
C MET A 107 -8.07 15.75 14.44
N THR A 108 -8.82 16.19 15.45
CA THR A 108 -9.18 17.61 15.61
C THR A 108 -7.94 18.45 15.90
N VAL A 109 -7.09 18.02 16.84
CA VAL A 109 -5.80 18.67 17.13
C VAL A 109 -4.96 18.72 15.88
N PHE A 110 -4.88 17.63 15.12
CA PHE A 110 -4.11 17.57 13.89
C PHE A 110 -4.60 18.57 12.83
N VAL A 111 -5.91 18.66 12.58
CA VAL A 111 -6.48 19.62 11.62
C VAL A 111 -6.29 21.07 12.09
N ILE A 112 -6.44 21.33 13.38
CA ILE A 112 -6.16 22.65 13.98
C ILE A 112 -4.69 23.03 13.77
N SER A 113 -3.76 22.10 14.00
CA SER A 113 -2.33 22.34 13.78
C SER A 113 -2.04 22.71 12.33
N ILE A 114 -2.67 22.04 11.36
CA ILE A 114 -2.55 22.39 9.93
C ILE A 114 -3.07 23.80 9.66
N MET A 115 -4.26 24.12 10.15
CA MET A 115 -4.88 25.44 9.95
C MET A 115 -4.02 26.55 10.54
N LEU A 116 -3.56 26.39 11.78
CA LEU A 116 -2.66 27.33 12.44
C LEU A 116 -1.35 27.46 11.68
N PHE A 117 -0.76 26.35 11.22
CA PHE A 117 0.48 26.36 10.45
C PHE A 117 0.37 27.17 9.16
N MET A 118 -0.73 27.00 8.41
CA MET A 118 -0.95 27.77 7.17
C MET A 118 -1.03 29.29 7.42
N SER A 119 -1.48 29.73 8.60
CA SER A 119 -1.59 31.15 8.98
C SER A 119 -0.32 31.76 9.58
N VAL A 120 0.71 30.96 9.90
CA VAL A 120 1.99 31.44 10.46
C VAL A 120 2.65 32.55 9.64
N PRO A 121 2.66 32.51 8.29
CA PRO A 121 3.35 33.53 7.50
C PRO A 121 2.80 34.94 7.60
N ASP A 122 1.57 35.13 8.10
CA ASP A 122 0.99 36.44 8.34
C ASP A 122 1.63 37.09 9.58
N GLN A 123 2.59 37.98 9.34
CA GLN A 123 3.36 38.71 10.36
C GLN A 123 3.01 40.21 10.35
N GLU A 124 1.86 40.57 9.79
CA GLU A 124 1.37 41.95 9.78
C GLU A 124 1.04 42.43 11.20
N ASP A 125 1.07 43.74 11.42
CA ASP A 125 0.72 44.37 12.71
C ASP A 125 -0.71 43.99 13.16
N ILE A 126 -1.62 43.81 12.19
CA ILE A 126 -2.96 43.26 12.39
C ILE A 126 -3.07 41.94 11.62
N PRO A 127 -2.77 40.79 12.25
CA PRO A 127 -2.70 39.52 11.56
C PRO A 127 -4.10 38.93 11.36
N LEU A 128 -4.85 39.48 10.39
CA LEU A 128 -6.23 39.13 10.12
C LEU A 128 -6.40 37.63 9.81
N SER A 129 -5.44 37.02 9.11
CA SER A 129 -5.52 35.59 8.80
C SER A 129 -5.37 34.72 10.05
N ARG A 130 -4.50 35.10 11.00
CA ARG A 130 -4.34 34.40 12.27
C ARG A 130 -5.60 34.53 13.12
N ILE A 131 -6.19 35.73 13.20
CA ILE A 131 -7.41 35.96 13.96
C ILE A 131 -8.55 35.08 13.44
N VAL A 132 -8.79 35.08 12.13
CA VAL A 132 -9.84 34.25 11.51
C VAL A 132 -9.54 32.76 11.69
N THR A 133 -8.27 32.36 11.59
CA THR A 133 -7.85 30.97 11.82
C THR A 133 -8.10 30.54 13.26
N ILE A 134 -7.75 31.35 14.26
CA ILE A 134 -8.03 31.09 15.67
C ILE A 134 -9.54 30.93 15.89
N ILE A 135 -10.35 31.83 15.34
CA ILE A 135 -11.82 31.75 15.43
C ILE A 135 -12.33 30.44 14.81
N GLY A 136 -11.83 30.07 13.62
CA GLY A 136 -12.14 28.80 12.97
C GLY A 136 -11.76 27.58 13.82
N CYS A 137 -10.57 27.59 14.42
CA CYS A 137 -10.09 26.53 15.31
C CYS A 137 -10.95 26.41 16.57
N VAL A 138 -11.29 27.52 17.23
CA VAL A 138 -12.20 27.52 18.39
C VAL A 138 -13.58 27.00 17.99
N GLY A 139 -14.10 27.45 16.84
CA GLY A 139 -15.35 26.95 16.28
C GLY A 139 -15.33 25.44 16.05
N LEU A 140 -14.22 24.90 15.52
CA LEU A 140 -14.03 23.48 15.32
C LEU A 140 -13.98 22.69 16.64
N ILE A 141 -13.26 23.20 17.66
CA ILE A 141 -13.21 22.59 19.00
C ILE A 141 -14.60 22.52 19.61
N VAL A 142 -15.33 23.64 19.61
CA VAL A 142 -16.69 23.73 20.15
C VAL A 142 -17.62 22.78 19.39
N PHE A 143 -17.54 22.77 18.06
CA PHE A 143 -18.35 21.88 17.24
C PHE A 143 -18.09 20.40 17.54
N VAL A 144 -16.81 20.00 17.64
CA VAL A 144 -16.42 18.63 17.96
C VAL A 144 -16.84 18.24 19.39
N ALA A 145 -16.71 19.15 20.35
CA ALA A 145 -17.14 18.91 21.73
C ALA A 145 -18.66 18.71 21.84
N VAL A 146 -19.44 19.55 21.14
CA VAL A 146 -20.90 19.48 21.15
C VAL A 146 -21.36 18.26 20.35
N ARG A 147 -20.89 18.07 19.13
CA ARG A 147 -21.47 17.11 18.18
C ARG A 147 -20.84 15.72 18.23
N GLY A 148 -19.63 15.61 18.76
CA GLY A 148 -18.83 14.41 18.67
C GLY A 148 -19.50 13.16 19.26
N GLY A 149 -19.33 12.03 18.58
CA GLY A 149 -19.84 10.72 19.03
C GLY A 149 -21.35 10.53 18.86
N ARG A 150 -22.08 11.53 18.38
CA ARG A 150 -23.49 11.38 17.99
C ARG A 150 -23.59 10.76 16.59
N GLY A 151 -24.76 10.23 16.21
CA GLY A 151 -24.94 9.61 14.88
C GLY A 151 -24.69 10.56 13.70
N TYR A 152 -24.28 10.02 12.56
CA TYR A 152 -23.89 10.76 11.35
C TYR A 152 -25.01 11.65 10.78
N ARG A 153 -24.70 12.89 10.40
CA ARG A 153 -25.56 13.78 9.61
C ARG A 153 -24.76 14.48 8.52
N TRP A 154 -25.36 14.65 7.34
CA TRP A 154 -24.70 15.23 6.16
C TRP A 154 -24.18 16.66 6.38
N TRP A 155 -24.90 17.47 7.17
CA TRP A 155 -24.52 18.85 7.42
C TRP A 155 -23.30 18.98 8.35
N ASP A 156 -22.93 17.90 9.08
CA ASP A 156 -21.71 17.88 9.89
C ASP A 156 -20.49 18.15 8.99
N PHE A 157 -20.48 17.61 7.76
CA PHE A 157 -19.45 17.90 6.75
C PHE A 157 -19.45 19.36 6.32
N VAL A 158 -20.62 19.96 6.08
CA VAL A 158 -20.74 21.34 5.58
C VAL A 158 -20.21 22.35 6.61
N VAL A 159 -20.52 22.13 7.89
CA VAL A 159 -20.03 22.99 8.98
C VAL A 159 -18.51 22.87 9.11
N ILE A 160 -17.97 21.65 9.10
CA ILE A 160 -16.51 21.43 9.16
C ILE A 160 -15.84 22.02 7.92
N ALA A 161 -16.43 21.87 6.73
CA ALA A 161 -15.92 22.46 5.49
C ALA A 161 -15.85 23.98 5.61
N ALA A 162 -16.91 24.64 6.11
CA ALA A 162 -16.88 26.09 6.32
C ALA A 162 -15.79 26.52 7.31
N LEU A 163 -15.60 25.77 8.40
CA LEU A 163 -14.58 26.05 9.41
C LEU A 163 -13.14 25.81 8.92
N VAL A 164 -12.93 24.91 7.98
CA VAL A 164 -11.61 24.62 7.39
C VAL A 164 -11.31 25.54 6.20
N TRP A 165 -12.26 25.67 5.27
CA TRP A 165 -12.07 26.45 4.04
C TRP A 165 -12.10 27.95 4.29
N GLY A 166 -12.93 28.44 5.22
CA GLY A 166 -13.03 29.87 5.52
C GLY A 166 -11.67 30.49 5.88
N PRO A 167 -10.99 30.00 6.92
CA PRO A 167 -9.64 30.44 7.27
C PRO A 167 -8.64 30.30 6.13
N LEU A 168 -8.65 29.17 5.40
CA LEU A 168 -7.74 28.96 4.28
C LEU A 168 -7.92 30.00 3.16
N ILE A 169 -9.17 30.32 2.80
CA ILE A 169 -9.49 31.34 1.79
C ILE A 169 -9.03 32.72 2.27
N VAL A 170 -9.29 33.06 3.53
CA VAL A 170 -8.87 34.34 4.11
C VAL A 170 -7.35 34.45 4.14
N THR A 171 -6.64 33.43 4.60
CA THR A 171 -5.17 33.38 4.60
C THR A 171 -4.62 33.55 3.19
N ALA A 172 -5.15 32.82 2.21
CA ALA A 172 -4.73 32.94 0.83
C ALA A 172 -5.01 34.34 0.26
N ALA A 173 -6.14 34.96 0.60
CA ALA A 173 -6.48 36.31 0.17
C ALA A 173 -5.54 37.36 0.77
N VAL A 174 -5.28 37.30 2.10
CA VAL A 174 -4.38 38.21 2.82
C VAL A 174 -2.96 38.11 2.25
N LEU A 175 -2.41 36.90 2.14
CA LEU A 175 -1.07 36.67 1.61
C LEU A 175 -0.96 37.13 0.15
N THR A 176 -2.01 36.94 -0.65
CA THR A 176 -2.03 37.43 -2.03
C THR A 176 -2.06 38.96 -2.08
N SER A 177 -2.85 39.61 -1.22
CA SER A 177 -2.95 41.09 -1.22
C SER A 177 -1.67 41.77 -0.77
N VAL A 178 -1.01 41.25 0.27
CA VAL A 178 0.22 41.81 0.84
C VAL A 178 1.38 41.63 -0.14
N ASN A 179 1.59 40.41 -0.63
CA ASN A 179 2.80 40.09 -1.41
C ASN A 179 2.73 40.61 -2.86
N ARG A 180 1.53 40.82 -3.41
CA ARG A 180 1.38 41.47 -4.72
C ARG A 180 1.99 42.86 -4.76
N VAL A 181 1.93 43.61 -3.65
CA VAL A 181 2.55 44.95 -3.56
C VAL A 181 4.07 44.85 -3.66
N ALA A 182 4.65 43.78 -3.12
CA ALA A 182 6.08 43.49 -3.17
C ALA A 182 6.54 42.78 -4.47
N GLY A 183 5.62 42.54 -5.42
CA GLY A 183 5.94 41.98 -6.75
C GLY A 183 6.12 40.46 -6.80
N TYR A 184 5.79 39.71 -5.73
CA TYR A 184 5.88 38.24 -5.71
C TYR A 184 4.62 37.58 -5.13
N ASP A 185 4.49 36.27 -5.37
CA ASP A 185 3.33 35.49 -4.92
C ASP A 185 3.75 34.46 -3.88
N PHE A 186 3.24 34.63 -2.66
CA PHE A 186 3.60 33.77 -1.53
C PHE A 186 2.75 32.49 -1.48
N LEU A 187 1.62 32.44 -2.20
CA LEU A 187 0.71 31.30 -2.13
C LEU A 187 1.34 29.97 -2.60
N PRO A 188 2.12 29.93 -3.71
CA PRO A 188 2.88 28.74 -4.09
C PRO A 188 3.91 28.31 -3.04
N LEU A 189 4.53 29.26 -2.32
CA LEU A 189 5.49 28.98 -1.25
C LEU A 189 4.79 28.37 -0.03
N MET A 190 3.68 28.95 0.42
CA MET A 190 2.86 28.41 1.50
C MET A 190 2.37 27.00 1.17
N LEU A 191 1.86 26.78 -0.05
CA LEU A 191 1.43 25.47 -0.51
C LEU A 191 2.59 24.47 -0.47
N SER A 192 3.76 24.86 -0.97
CA SER A 192 4.95 24.02 -0.98
C SER A 192 5.41 23.64 0.42
N LEU A 193 5.51 24.62 1.34
CA LEU A 193 5.87 24.37 2.74
C LEU A 193 4.86 23.43 3.41
N THR A 194 3.57 23.63 3.12
CA THR A 194 2.50 22.81 3.68
C THR A 194 2.56 21.38 3.17
N LEU A 195 2.69 21.18 1.85
CA LEU A 195 2.73 19.83 1.27
C LEU A 195 4.08 19.12 1.46
N SER A 196 5.18 19.84 1.58
CA SER A 196 6.46 19.24 1.98
C SER A 196 6.39 18.73 3.43
N THR A 197 5.80 19.52 4.33
CA THR A 197 5.66 19.13 5.74
C THR A 197 4.63 18.01 5.91
N LEU A 198 3.42 18.18 5.36
CA LEU A 198 2.32 17.23 5.52
C LEU A 198 2.44 16.02 4.59
N GLY A 199 3.20 16.11 3.50
CA GLY A 199 3.37 15.03 2.52
C GLY A 199 3.91 13.74 3.13
N GLN A 200 4.63 13.84 4.25
CA GLN A 200 5.08 12.70 5.04
C GLN A 200 3.93 11.83 5.60
N LEU A 201 2.70 12.35 5.64
CA LEU A 201 1.50 11.61 6.01
C LEU A 201 0.93 10.78 4.85
N ALA A 202 1.38 11.04 3.61
CA ALA A 202 1.08 10.20 2.46
C ALA A 202 1.96 8.95 2.39
N MET A 203 3.01 8.85 3.22
CA MET A 203 3.94 7.71 3.25
C MET A 203 3.24 6.34 3.41
N PRO A 204 2.25 6.15 4.31
CA PRO A 204 1.54 4.86 4.40
C PRO A 204 0.82 4.50 3.10
N ALA A 205 0.24 5.49 2.41
CA ALA A 205 -0.44 5.27 1.14
C ALA A 205 0.57 4.94 0.02
N ALA A 206 1.74 5.57 0.00
CA ALA A 206 2.82 5.25 -0.93
C ALA A 206 3.41 3.85 -0.69
N LEU A 207 3.63 3.47 0.58
CA LEU A 207 4.06 2.11 0.95
C LEU A 207 3.05 1.06 0.51
N ALA A 208 1.76 1.31 0.78
CA ALA A 208 0.68 0.43 0.37
C ALA A 208 0.57 0.33 -1.16
N SER A 209 0.77 1.44 -1.87
CA SER A 209 0.84 1.49 -3.33
C SER A 209 1.93 0.54 -3.86
N GLY A 210 3.17 0.65 -3.37
CA GLY A 210 4.28 -0.23 -3.77
C GLY A 210 4.04 -1.72 -3.49
N ALA A 211 3.39 -2.04 -2.36
CA ALA A 211 3.00 -3.42 -2.03
C ALA A 211 1.88 -3.95 -2.93
N ALA A 212 0.89 -3.12 -3.25
CA ALA A 212 -0.25 -3.50 -4.07
C ALA A 212 0.17 -3.85 -5.50
N VAL A 213 1.13 -3.09 -6.04
CA VAL A 213 1.80 -3.35 -7.32
C VAL A 213 2.42 -4.76 -7.34
N ALA A 214 3.11 -5.15 -6.27
CA ALA A 214 3.70 -6.50 -6.17
C ALA A 214 2.62 -7.59 -6.16
N SER A 215 1.54 -7.36 -5.39
CA SER A 215 0.44 -8.32 -5.22
C SER A 215 -0.24 -8.67 -6.55
N VAL A 216 -0.51 -7.66 -7.39
CA VAL A 216 -1.09 -7.85 -8.74
C VAL A 216 -0.18 -8.70 -9.60
N THR A 217 1.10 -8.36 -9.58
CA THR A 217 2.12 -8.96 -10.43
C THR A 217 2.34 -10.44 -10.07
N VAL A 218 2.40 -10.76 -8.77
CA VAL A 218 2.44 -12.15 -8.27
C VAL A 218 1.15 -12.92 -8.62
N SER A 219 -0.02 -12.31 -8.39
CA SER A 219 -1.32 -12.94 -8.67
C SER A 219 -1.48 -13.25 -10.17
N SER A 220 -1.00 -12.34 -11.02
CA SER A 220 -0.98 -12.50 -12.48
C SER A 220 -0.08 -13.65 -12.91
N ALA A 221 1.12 -13.76 -12.35
CA ALA A 221 2.07 -14.83 -12.67
C ALA A 221 1.56 -16.22 -12.23
N LEU A 222 1.02 -16.34 -11.01
CA LEU A 222 0.41 -17.58 -10.53
C LEU A 222 -0.75 -18.02 -11.41
N TRP A 223 -1.58 -17.07 -11.84
CA TRP A 223 -2.73 -17.38 -12.65
C TRP A 223 -2.33 -17.74 -14.08
N ALA A 224 -1.45 -16.97 -14.73
CA ALA A 224 -0.93 -17.21 -16.09
C ALA A 224 -0.46 -18.67 -16.28
N ALA A 225 0.29 -19.21 -15.33
CA ALA A 225 0.75 -20.59 -15.38
C ALA A 225 -0.40 -21.63 -15.29
N LYS A 226 -1.45 -21.33 -14.52
CA LYS A 226 -2.63 -22.21 -14.38
C LYS A 226 -3.44 -22.30 -15.68
N ILE A 227 -3.60 -21.22 -16.45
CA ILE A 227 -4.34 -21.28 -17.74
C ILE A 227 -3.57 -22.06 -18.79
N VAL A 228 -2.25 -21.86 -18.87
CA VAL A 228 -1.41 -22.57 -19.84
C VAL A 228 -1.65 -24.07 -19.69
N ARG A 229 -1.73 -24.56 -18.45
CA ARG A 229 -2.06 -25.95 -18.13
C ARG A 229 -3.53 -26.30 -18.42
N GLY A 230 -4.48 -25.48 -17.97
CA GLY A 230 -5.91 -25.80 -18.01
C GLY A 230 -6.58 -25.68 -19.38
N VAL A 231 -6.08 -24.80 -20.26
CA VAL A 231 -6.76 -24.45 -21.52
C VAL A 231 -6.03 -24.99 -22.74
N ILE A 232 -4.70 -25.08 -22.72
CA ILE A 232 -3.89 -25.42 -23.91
C ILE A 232 -3.39 -26.88 -23.85
N GLY A 233 -3.40 -27.50 -22.68
CA GLY A 233 -3.08 -28.91 -22.47
C GLY A 233 -1.63 -29.15 -22.00
N PRO A 234 -1.31 -30.39 -21.58
CA PRO A 234 -0.03 -30.72 -20.94
C PRO A 234 1.19 -30.52 -21.85
N VAL A 235 1.04 -30.69 -23.16
CA VAL A 235 2.13 -30.48 -24.13
C VAL A 235 2.52 -29.00 -24.23
N ALA A 236 1.55 -28.09 -24.14
CA ALA A 236 1.80 -26.66 -24.17
C ALA A 236 2.62 -26.18 -22.97
N VAL A 237 2.44 -26.81 -21.80
CA VAL A 237 3.27 -26.51 -20.62
C VAL A 237 4.75 -26.78 -20.90
N PHE A 238 5.08 -27.88 -21.57
CA PHE A 238 6.47 -28.19 -21.92
C PHE A 238 7.04 -27.24 -22.97
N VAL A 239 6.25 -26.86 -23.98
CA VAL A 239 6.67 -25.90 -25.01
C VAL A 239 6.93 -24.53 -24.38
N VAL A 240 5.98 -24.03 -23.57
CA VAL A 240 6.11 -22.75 -22.88
C VAL A 240 7.25 -22.78 -21.87
N LEU A 241 7.41 -23.88 -21.12
CA LEU A 241 8.54 -24.07 -20.22
C LEU A 241 9.87 -24.04 -20.98
N GLY A 242 9.96 -24.69 -22.13
CA GLY A 242 11.15 -24.66 -22.98
C GLY A 242 11.48 -23.24 -23.45
N LEU A 243 10.49 -22.52 -23.97
CA LEU A 243 10.65 -21.12 -24.40
C LEU A 243 11.09 -20.20 -23.26
N VAL A 244 10.41 -20.29 -22.10
CA VAL A 244 10.73 -19.49 -20.91
C VAL A 244 12.10 -19.87 -20.35
N ALA A 245 12.48 -21.15 -20.34
CA ALA A 245 13.80 -21.57 -19.89
C ALA A 245 14.90 -21.05 -20.82
N VAL A 246 14.73 -21.13 -22.14
CA VAL A 246 15.69 -20.55 -23.10
C VAL A 246 15.80 -19.05 -22.91
N TRP A 247 14.68 -18.34 -22.82
CA TRP A 247 14.67 -16.90 -22.56
C TRP A 247 15.39 -16.54 -21.25
N ARG A 248 15.10 -17.23 -20.14
CA ARG A 248 15.76 -16.98 -18.85
C ARG A 248 17.24 -17.35 -18.86
N VAL A 249 17.66 -18.38 -19.58
CA VAL A 249 19.09 -18.70 -19.73
C VAL A 249 19.82 -17.58 -20.46
N VAL A 250 19.25 -17.06 -21.55
CA VAL A 250 19.81 -15.92 -22.29
C VAL A 250 19.88 -14.69 -21.39
N ASP A 251 18.78 -14.34 -20.73
CA ASP A 251 18.68 -13.19 -19.84
C ASP A 251 19.72 -13.24 -18.71
N VAL A 252 19.80 -14.36 -17.99
CA VAL A 252 20.80 -14.57 -16.93
C VAL A 252 22.22 -14.53 -17.50
N SER A 253 22.46 -15.06 -18.70
CA SER A 253 23.82 -15.04 -19.29
C SER A 253 24.28 -13.65 -19.71
N LEU A 254 23.36 -12.79 -20.17
CA LEU A 254 23.66 -11.41 -20.52
C LEU A 254 23.98 -10.60 -19.26
N VAL A 255 23.10 -10.67 -18.26
CA VAL A 255 23.27 -9.91 -17.01
C VAL A 255 24.44 -10.44 -16.17
N ALA A 256 24.67 -11.76 -16.16
CA ALA A 256 25.84 -12.35 -15.47
C ALA A 256 27.17 -11.92 -16.10
N GLY A 257 27.20 -11.64 -17.41
CA GLY A 257 28.38 -11.09 -18.08
C GLY A 257 28.79 -9.73 -17.49
N ASP A 258 27.80 -8.87 -17.22
CA ASP A 258 28.00 -7.54 -16.64
C ASP A 258 28.31 -7.63 -15.13
N LEU A 259 27.67 -8.55 -14.39
CA LEU A 259 27.90 -8.74 -12.95
C LEU A 259 29.29 -9.28 -12.60
N VAL A 260 29.93 -10.07 -13.47
CA VAL A 260 31.28 -10.60 -13.22
C VAL A 260 32.36 -9.52 -13.36
N ALA A 261 32.06 -8.42 -14.04
CA ALA A 261 32.97 -7.30 -14.21
C ALA A 261 33.05 -6.37 -12.97
N ASP A 262 32.09 -6.47 -12.04
CA ASP A 262 31.97 -5.56 -10.90
C ASP A 262 31.97 -6.29 -9.55
N GLY A 263 32.73 -5.80 -8.58
CA GLY A 263 32.89 -6.43 -7.26
C GLY A 263 31.66 -6.30 -6.37
N ASP A 264 30.88 -5.23 -6.53
CA ASP A 264 29.65 -5.00 -5.75
C ASP A 264 28.50 -5.92 -6.19
N SER A 265 28.56 -6.41 -7.43
CA SER A 265 27.61 -7.36 -8.03
C SER A 265 27.65 -8.76 -7.41
N LEU A 266 28.82 -9.23 -6.95
CA LEU A 266 28.92 -10.49 -6.21
C LEU A 266 28.30 -10.39 -4.82
N ARG A 267 28.39 -9.20 -4.21
CA ARG A 267 27.77 -8.94 -2.90
C ARG A 267 26.25 -8.97 -3.00
N SER A 268 25.66 -8.32 -4.02
CA SER A 268 24.21 -8.31 -4.23
C SER A 268 23.63 -9.72 -4.48
N LEU A 269 24.35 -10.57 -5.23
CA LEU A 269 24.00 -11.99 -5.37
C LEU A 269 24.06 -12.74 -4.03
N GLY A 270 25.09 -12.46 -3.22
CA GLY A 270 25.23 -13.03 -1.88
C GLY A 270 24.09 -12.63 -0.94
N THR A 271 23.69 -11.35 -0.94
CA THR A 271 22.59 -10.85 -0.09
C THR A 271 21.23 -11.36 -0.56
N ALA A 272 20.99 -11.46 -1.87
CA ALA A 272 19.80 -12.08 -2.44
C ALA A 272 19.68 -13.57 -2.07
N ALA A 273 20.78 -14.33 -2.19
CA ALA A 273 20.82 -15.73 -1.77
C ALA A 273 20.61 -15.89 -0.26
N LEU A 274 21.21 -15.01 0.55
CA LEU A 274 21.01 -14.98 2.00
C LEU A 274 19.54 -14.72 2.35
N LEU A 275 18.87 -13.76 1.70
CA LEU A 275 17.45 -13.48 1.93
C LEU A 275 16.60 -14.73 1.66
N ILE A 276 16.76 -15.34 0.48
CA ILE A 276 16.01 -16.56 0.09
C ILE A 276 16.29 -17.70 1.09
N ALA A 277 17.54 -17.87 1.52
CA ALA A 277 17.94 -18.87 2.51
C ALA A 277 17.32 -18.61 3.89
N LEU A 278 17.28 -17.35 4.35
CA LEU A 278 16.67 -16.97 5.63
C LEU A 278 15.16 -17.20 5.62
N ILE A 279 14.47 -16.84 4.53
CA ILE A 279 13.03 -17.10 4.37
C ILE A 279 12.76 -18.61 4.40
N ALA A 280 13.52 -19.40 3.61
CA ALA A 280 13.40 -20.85 3.59
C ALA A 280 13.71 -21.49 4.96
N GLY A 281 14.73 -20.99 5.66
CA GLY A 281 15.09 -21.41 7.01
C GLY A 281 14.00 -21.11 8.04
N ALA A 282 13.39 -19.92 7.97
CA ALA A 282 12.26 -19.55 8.81
C ALA A 282 11.06 -20.47 8.57
N TRP A 283 10.76 -20.79 7.31
CA TRP A 283 9.70 -21.74 6.98
C TRP A 283 9.96 -23.15 7.53
N ALA A 284 11.21 -23.63 7.40
CA ALA A 284 11.61 -24.92 7.97
C ALA A 284 11.46 -24.93 9.51
N ALA A 285 11.82 -23.83 10.18
CA ALA A 285 11.63 -23.69 11.63
C ALA A 285 10.15 -23.68 12.02
N LEU A 286 9.30 -22.92 11.31
CA LEU A 286 7.85 -22.90 11.54
C LEU A 286 7.21 -24.28 11.29
N ALA A 287 7.66 -25.01 10.28
CA ALA A 287 7.19 -26.36 9.98
C ALA A 287 7.53 -27.36 11.10
N ARG A 288 8.66 -27.19 11.79
CA ARG A 288 9.04 -28.02 12.95
C ARG A 288 8.18 -27.75 14.19
N ILE A 289 7.69 -26.53 14.36
CA ILE A 289 6.93 -26.09 15.54
C ILE A 289 5.42 -26.38 15.39
N ARG A 290 4.94 -26.61 14.16
CA ARG A 290 3.52 -26.76 13.85
C ARG A 290 2.99 -28.17 14.23
N PRO A 291 1.85 -28.26 14.95
CA PRO A 291 1.12 -29.51 15.10
C PRO A 291 0.33 -29.84 13.81
N GLY A 292 0.87 -30.71 12.96
CA GLY A 292 0.17 -31.29 11.80
C GLY A 292 0.92 -31.19 10.46
N ARG A 293 0.68 -32.16 9.57
CA ARG A 293 1.35 -32.29 8.26
C ARG A 293 0.49 -31.78 7.11
N GLY A 294 0.52 -30.48 6.82
CA GLY A 294 -0.03 -30.02 5.54
C GLY A 294 0.53 -28.70 5.05
N GLU A 295 0.38 -28.49 3.74
CA GLU A 295 1.20 -27.58 2.94
C GLU A 295 0.57 -26.17 2.84
N PRO A 296 1.37 -25.11 2.63
CA PRO A 296 0.87 -23.76 2.37
C PRO A 296 0.25 -23.66 0.97
N ALA A 297 -0.88 -22.95 0.84
CA ALA A 297 -1.54 -22.64 -0.43
C ALA A 297 -1.23 -21.20 -0.89
N ALA A 298 -0.82 -21.05 -2.16
CA ALA A 298 -0.43 -19.76 -2.75
C ALA A 298 -1.59 -18.73 -2.82
N GLN A 299 -2.82 -19.21 -3.05
CA GLN A 299 -4.00 -18.35 -3.19
C GLN A 299 -4.41 -17.68 -1.87
N VAL A 300 -4.31 -18.41 -0.75
CA VAL A 300 -4.59 -17.88 0.58
C VAL A 300 -3.51 -16.90 1.04
N MET A 301 -2.27 -17.04 0.53
CA MET A 301 -1.24 -16.02 0.72
C MET A 301 -1.66 -14.71 0.06
N ALA A 302 -2.11 -14.74 -1.20
CA ALA A 302 -2.55 -13.55 -1.93
C ALA A 302 -3.67 -12.77 -1.22
N ASP A 303 -4.72 -13.45 -0.76
CA ASP A 303 -5.89 -12.84 -0.09
C ASP A 303 -5.57 -12.21 1.28
N ARG A 304 -4.42 -12.54 1.87
CA ARG A 304 -4.00 -12.06 3.21
C ARG A 304 -2.94 -10.95 3.14
N ILE A 305 -2.43 -10.62 1.94
CA ILE A 305 -1.39 -9.61 1.72
C ILE A 305 -1.86 -8.24 2.19
N ASP A 306 -3.04 -7.80 1.76
CA ASP A 306 -3.52 -6.43 1.99
C ASP A 306 -3.68 -6.11 3.49
N GLY A 307 -4.14 -7.10 4.27
CA GLY A 307 -4.27 -6.98 5.72
C GLY A 307 -2.93 -6.94 6.46
N LEU A 308 -1.92 -7.69 5.99
CA LEU A 308 -0.57 -7.65 6.56
C LEU A 308 0.14 -6.35 6.17
N ALA A 309 0.03 -5.91 4.92
CA ALA A 309 0.62 -4.68 4.43
C ALA A 309 0.15 -3.47 5.25
N LEU A 310 -1.13 -3.39 5.63
CA LEU A 310 -1.65 -2.32 6.47
C LEU A 310 -1.08 -2.32 7.89
N VAL A 311 -0.97 -3.50 8.52
CA VAL A 311 -0.40 -3.64 9.88
C VAL A 311 1.08 -3.28 9.89
N VAL A 312 1.84 -3.72 8.88
CA VAL A 312 3.27 -3.42 8.82
C VAL A 312 3.53 -1.98 8.35
N ALA A 313 2.70 -1.41 7.46
CA ALA A 313 2.71 0.02 7.14
C ALA A 313 2.54 0.88 8.41
N ALA A 314 1.67 0.47 9.34
CA ALA A 314 1.49 1.18 10.61
C ALA A 314 2.74 1.14 11.51
N PHE A 315 3.51 0.04 11.50
CA PHE A 315 4.77 -0.06 12.25
C PHE A 315 5.95 0.62 11.54
N THR A 316 5.90 0.78 10.22
CA THR A 316 7.02 1.31 9.43
C THR A 316 6.96 2.82 9.19
N THR A 317 5.87 3.48 9.60
CA THR A 317 5.62 4.90 9.35
C THR A 317 5.64 5.74 10.64
N THR A 318 6.82 5.93 11.23
CA THR A 318 7.02 6.84 12.38
C THR A 318 6.70 8.30 12.06
N THR A 319 6.71 8.67 10.77
CA THR A 319 6.39 10.02 10.30
C THR A 319 4.96 10.43 10.62
N VAL A 320 4.01 9.49 10.74
CA VAL A 320 2.63 9.82 11.16
C VAL A 320 2.59 10.51 12.53
N VAL A 321 3.54 10.19 13.41
CA VAL A 321 3.66 10.81 14.74
C VAL A 321 4.59 12.03 14.70
N ALA A 322 5.68 11.96 13.94
CA ALA A 322 6.65 13.05 13.87
C ALA A 322 6.07 14.31 13.22
N THR A 323 5.33 14.17 12.12
CA THR A 323 4.80 15.33 11.37
C THR A 323 3.88 16.21 12.22
N PRO A 324 2.88 15.69 12.97
CA PRO A 324 2.11 16.54 13.89
C PRO A 324 2.96 17.26 14.95
N VAL A 325 4.00 16.60 15.48
CA VAL A 325 4.92 17.19 16.47
C VAL A 325 5.73 18.32 15.85
N LEU A 326 6.23 18.13 14.63
CA LEU A 326 6.94 19.16 13.86
C LEU A 326 6.03 20.38 13.62
N VAL A 327 4.82 20.14 13.12
CA VAL A 327 3.84 21.18 12.83
C VAL A 327 3.50 21.97 14.10
N LEU A 328 3.30 21.29 15.23
CA LEU A 328 3.07 21.95 16.52
C LEU A 328 4.26 22.81 16.95
N GLY A 329 5.50 22.34 16.76
CA GLY A 329 6.70 23.12 17.04
C GLY A 329 6.80 24.38 16.16
N GLN A 330 6.52 24.25 14.86
CA GLN A 330 6.51 25.38 13.92
C GLN A 330 5.41 26.40 14.25
N VAL A 331 4.20 25.92 14.61
CA VAL A 331 3.10 26.78 15.06
C VAL A 331 3.47 27.49 16.36
N ALA A 332 4.07 26.79 17.32
CA ALA A 332 4.50 27.39 18.58
C ALA A 332 5.52 28.52 18.35
N LEU A 333 6.54 28.29 17.50
CA LEU A 333 7.48 29.35 17.09
C LEU A 333 6.75 30.52 16.41
N GLY A 334 5.91 30.23 15.41
CA GLY A 334 5.23 31.24 14.61
C GLY A 334 4.28 32.14 15.42
N TYR A 335 3.69 31.60 16.48
CA TYR A 335 2.79 32.31 17.40
C TYR A 335 3.50 32.90 18.63
N GLY A 336 4.83 32.88 18.67
CA GLY A 336 5.62 33.58 19.70
C GLY A 336 5.78 32.81 21.01
N ALA A 337 5.64 31.49 21.02
CA ALA A 337 5.97 30.68 22.20
C ALA A 337 7.48 30.76 22.53
N PRO A 338 7.89 30.49 23.79
CA PRO A 338 9.30 30.45 24.16
C PRO A 338 10.10 29.50 23.25
N GLY A 339 11.25 29.97 22.75
CA GLY A 339 12.09 29.22 21.81
C GLY A 339 12.51 27.84 22.33
N GLU A 340 12.64 27.67 23.64
CA GLU A 340 12.95 26.38 24.28
C GLU A 340 11.84 25.34 24.06
N VAL A 341 10.57 25.72 24.24
CA VAL A 341 9.41 24.81 24.10
C VAL A 341 9.28 24.36 22.65
N ALA A 342 9.35 25.32 21.73
CA ALA A 342 9.17 25.03 20.32
C ALA A 342 10.40 24.32 19.72
N GLY A 343 11.60 24.67 20.17
CA GLY A 343 12.84 23.97 19.87
C GLY A 343 12.82 22.52 20.35
N LEU A 344 12.27 22.25 21.54
CA LEU A 344 12.10 20.87 22.05
C LEU A 344 11.16 20.05 21.15
N LEU A 345 10.04 20.62 20.71
CA LEU A 345 9.12 19.93 19.79
C LEU A 345 9.77 19.62 18.44
N ILE A 346 10.48 20.59 17.85
CA ILE A 346 11.19 20.39 16.58
C ILE A 346 12.30 19.35 16.74
N ALA A 347 13.08 19.42 17.82
CA ALA A 347 14.12 18.44 18.12
C ALA A 347 13.54 17.03 18.35
N ALA A 348 12.41 16.93 19.06
CA ALA A 348 11.71 15.66 19.27
C ALA A 348 11.24 15.07 17.93
N SER A 349 10.65 15.89 17.04
CA SER A 349 10.31 15.44 15.70
C SER A 349 11.55 14.96 14.94
N GLY A 350 12.64 15.75 14.94
CA GLY A 350 13.88 15.40 14.27
C GLY A 350 14.48 14.08 14.76
N TRP A 351 14.38 13.81 16.06
CA TRP A 351 14.77 12.53 16.65
C TRP A 351 13.87 11.37 16.18
N ILE A 352 12.54 11.56 16.15
CA ILE A 352 11.59 10.52 15.67
C ILE A 352 11.82 10.19 14.19
N THR A 353 12.18 11.18 13.37
CA THR A 353 12.50 11.00 11.95
C THR A 353 13.96 10.64 11.69
N SER A 354 14.80 10.55 12.72
CA SER A 354 16.19 10.16 12.54
C SER A 354 16.26 8.75 11.96
N THR A 355 17.21 8.51 11.06
CA THR A 355 17.43 7.20 10.42
C THR A 355 17.46 6.08 11.47
N VAL A 356 18.20 6.29 12.56
CA VAL A 356 18.31 5.31 13.66
C VAL A 356 16.95 5.01 14.30
N ALA A 357 16.17 6.04 14.66
CA ALA A 357 14.88 5.85 15.30
C ALA A 357 13.88 5.15 14.36
N VAL A 358 13.81 5.59 13.10
CA VAL A 358 12.95 4.99 12.07
C VAL A 358 13.26 3.51 11.90
N PHE A 359 14.53 3.15 11.69
CA PHE A 359 14.91 1.76 11.47
C PHE A 359 14.87 0.90 12.74
N ALA A 360 15.02 1.49 13.94
CA ALA A 360 14.82 0.81 15.21
C ALA A 360 13.34 0.45 15.42
N VAL A 361 12.40 1.36 15.15
CA VAL A 361 10.96 1.05 15.21
C VAL A 361 10.58 -0.01 14.18
N ARG A 362 11.13 0.08 12.95
CA ARG A 362 10.96 -0.95 11.91
C ARG A 362 11.51 -2.31 12.34
N LEU A 363 12.65 -2.35 13.04
CA LEU A 363 13.24 -3.57 13.58
C LEU A 363 12.31 -4.21 14.62
N VAL A 364 11.77 -3.41 15.54
CA VAL A 364 10.77 -3.86 16.52
C VAL A 364 9.54 -4.42 15.80
N GLY A 365 9.03 -3.71 14.79
CA GLY A 365 7.92 -4.18 13.95
C GLY A 365 8.21 -5.54 13.29
N ALA A 366 9.38 -5.70 12.69
CA ALA A 366 9.82 -6.95 12.07
C ALA A 366 9.88 -8.11 13.08
N VAL A 367 10.46 -7.86 14.27
CA VAL A 367 10.51 -8.85 15.36
C VAL A 367 9.12 -9.24 15.85
N VAL A 368 8.20 -8.27 16.00
CA VAL A 368 6.81 -8.53 16.39
C VAL A 368 6.10 -9.39 15.34
N VAL A 369 6.27 -9.09 14.05
CA VAL A 369 5.68 -9.89 12.96
C VAL A 369 6.24 -11.32 12.96
N LEU A 370 7.54 -11.51 13.19
CA LEU A 370 8.16 -12.84 13.34
C LEU A 370 7.63 -13.59 14.57
N ALA A 371 7.49 -12.92 15.71
CA ALA A 371 6.91 -13.51 16.91
C ALA A 371 5.45 -13.94 16.68
N LEU A 372 4.65 -13.10 16.01
CA LEU A 372 3.29 -13.43 15.61
C LEU A 372 3.25 -14.60 14.63
N ALA A 373 4.20 -14.72 13.69
CA ALA A 373 4.33 -15.87 12.82
C ALA A 373 4.52 -17.17 13.63
N VAL A 374 5.42 -17.16 14.63
CA VAL A 374 5.64 -18.32 15.52
C VAL A 374 4.38 -18.67 16.32
N VAL A 375 3.70 -17.66 16.89
CA VAL A 375 2.47 -17.87 17.66
C VAL A 375 1.37 -18.47 16.78
N GLN A 376 1.19 -17.95 15.56
CA GLN A 376 0.16 -18.45 14.63
C GLN A 376 0.50 -19.85 14.11
N ALA A 377 1.78 -20.16 13.90
CA ALA A 377 2.22 -21.51 13.54
C ALA A 377 1.97 -22.53 14.67
N ARG A 378 2.21 -22.15 15.94
CA ARG A 378 1.85 -22.96 17.12
C ARG A 378 0.35 -23.21 17.23
N ARG A 379 -0.47 -22.23 16.82
CA ARG A 379 -1.95 -22.36 16.74
C ARG A 379 -2.44 -23.21 15.56
N GLY A 380 -1.54 -23.83 14.79
CA GLY A 380 -1.89 -24.72 13.68
C GLY A 380 -2.35 -23.99 12.41
N ARG A 381 -2.29 -22.65 12.37
CA ARG A 381 -2.62 -21.90 11.14
C ARG A 381 -1.56 -22.13 10.07
N ARG A 382 -1.99 -22.17 8.81
CA ARG A 382 -1.15 -22.32 7.61
C ARG A 382 -1.15 -21.02 6.80
N THR A 383 -0.19 -20.87 5.90
CA THR A 383 0.03 -19.78 4.93
C THR A 383 0.29 -18.40 5.53
N THR A 384 -0.49 -17.97 6.52
CA THR A 384 -0.30 -16.69 7.21
C THR A 384 1.05 -16.63 7.95
N PRO A 385 1.48 -17.66 8.71
CA PRO A 385 2.79 -17.63 9.38
C PRO A 385 3.96 -17.54 8.40
N GLU A 386 3.90 -18.26 7.29
CA GLU A 386 4.94 -18.26 6.26
C GLU A 386 5.07 -16.89 5.58
N LEU A 387 3.95 -16.24 5.28
CA LEU A 387 3.87 -14.88 4.75
C LEU A 387 4.43 -13.84 5.75
N MET A 388 4.00 -13.93 7.01
CA MET A 388 4.52 -13.08 8.09
C MET A 388 6.02 -13.27 8.29
N ALA A 389 6.51 -14.50 8.20
CA ALA A 389 7.93 -14.79 8.30
C ALA A 389 8.74 -14.20 7.14
N ALA A 390 8.24 -14.28 5.90
CA ALA A 390 8.92 -13.69 4.76
C ALA A 390 9.07 -12.16 4.90
N VAL A 391 7.97 -11.47 5.21
CA VAL A 391 7.97 -10.01 5.43
C VAL A 391 8.80 -9.63 6.66
N GLY A 392 8.69 -10.39 7.75
CA GLY A 392 9.45 -10.14 8.97
C GLY A 392 10.96 -10.33 8.80
N VAL A 393 11.40 -11.35 8.04
CA VAL A 393 12.82 -11.55 7.71
C VAL A 393 13.34 -10.40 6.85
N ALA A 394 12.61 -9.99 5.82
CA ALA A 394 12.99 -8.87 4.96
C ALA A 394 13.10 -7.56 5.74
N GLY A 395 12.09 -7.24 6.56
CA GLY A 395 12.13 -6.07 7.43
C GLY A 395 13.29 -6.11 8.43
N LEU A 396 13.62 -7.29 8.96
CA LEU A 396 14.77 -7.46 9.85
C LEU A 396 16.10 -7.23 9.12
N VAL A 397 16.28 -7.80 7.92
CA VAL A 397 17.50 -7.62 7.11
C VAL A 397 17.69 -6.15 6.73
N ILE A 398 16.63 -5.49 6.26
CA ILE A 398 16.66 -4.07 5.89
C ILE A 398 16.93 -3.17 7.12
N SER A 399 16.33 -3.47 8.27
CA SER A 399 16.63 -2.72 9.50
C SER A 399 18.06 -2.97 10.00
N ALA A 400 18.54 -4.21 9.93
CA ALA A 400 19.90 -4.55 10.34
C ALA A 400 20.94 -3.92 9.42
N SER A 401 20.67 -3.82 8.11
CA SER A 401 21.61 -3.21 7.17
C SER A 401 21.90 -1.75 7.52
N VAL A 402 20.85 -1.00 7.87
CA VAL A 402 20.98 0.43 8.20
C VAL A 402 21.49 0.65 9.62
N LEU A 403 21.06 -0.15 10.61
CA LEU A 403 21.46 0.05 12.01
C LEU A 403 22.89 -0.41 12.31
N VAL A 404 23.39 -1.42 11.59
CA VAL A 404 24.73 -1.99 11.79
C VAL A 404 25.71 -1.49 10.72
N ASP A 405 25.24 -0.66 9.78
CA ASP A 405 26.03 -0.15 8.65
C ASP A 405 26.66 -1.27 7.81
N VAL A 406 25.90 -2.34 7.58
CA VAL A 406 26.31 -3.48 6.75
C VAL A 406 25.43 -3.49 5.50
N PRO A 407 25.99 -3.43 4.28
CA PRO A 407 25.21 -3.41 3.04
C PRO A 407 24.62 -4.80 2.74
N LEU A 408 23.57 -5.18 3.49
CA LEU A 408 22.82 -6.43 3.34
C LEU A 408 21.62 -6.30 2.40
N VAL A 409 21.43 -5.13 1.79
CA VAL A 409 20.34 -4.87 0.86
C VAL A 409 20.58 -5.67 -0.42
N TRP A 410 19.50 -6.25 -0.96
CA TRP A 410 19.53 -7.01 -2.20
C TRP A 410 19.05 -6.16 -3.35
N ASP A 411 19.48 -6.57 -4.53
CA ASP A 411 19.04 -6.01 -5.79
C ASP A 411 18.00 -6.92 -6.47
N GLN A 412 17.09 -6.33 -7.27
CA GLN A 412 16.02 -7.06 -7.95
C GLN A 412 16.61 -8.02 -9.00
N ASP A 413 17.64 -7.60 -9.75
CA ASP A 413 18.28 -8.46 -10.75
C ASP A 413 19.03 -9.62 -10.08
N ALA A 414 19.67 -9.37 -8.93
CA ALA A 414 20.29 -10.41 -8.13
C ALA A 414 19.27 -11.47 -7.66
N LEU A 415 18.09 -11.06 -7.19
CA LEU A 415 16.99 -11.98 -6.84
C LEU A 415 16.47 -12.75 -8.07
N ALA A 416 16.35 -12.07 -9.22
CA ALA A 416 15.94 -12.67 -10.47
C ALA A 416 16.90 -13.78 -10.90
N ILE A 417 18.20 -13.54 -10.80
CA ILE A 417 19.26 -14.48 -11.17
C ILE A 417 19.29 -15.66 -10.20
N VAL A 418 19.34 -15.42 -8.89
CA VAL A 418 19.35 -16.51 -7.90
C VAL A 418 18.11 -17.39 -8.06
N GLY A 419 16.94 -16.78 -8.25
CA GLY A 419 15.71 -17.52 -8.51
C GLY A 419 15.74 -18.33 -9.81
N ALA A 420 16.29 -17.76 -10.89
CA ALA A 420 16.43 -18.45 -12.17
C ALA A 420 17.39 -19.64 -12.06
N VAL A 421 18.55 -19.45 -11.43
CA VAL A 421 19.56 -20.50 -11.22
C VAL A 421 18.97 -21.66 -10.41
N LEU A 422 18.22 -21.37 -9.35
CA LEU A 422 17.54 -22.41 -8.56
C LEU A 422 16.50 -23.17 -9.39
N ALA A 423 15.67 -22.46 -10.18
CA ALA A 423 14.63 -23.06 -10.99
C ALA A 423 15.18 -23.87 -12.18
N LEU A 424 16.17 -23.33 -12.89
CA LEU A 424 16.88 -24.00 -13.99
C LEU A 424 17.69 -25.19 -13.49
N GLY A 425 18.37 -25.06 -12.35
CA GLY A 425 19.07 -26.17 -11.70
C GLY A 425 18.12 -27.32 -11.36
N LEU A 426 16.93 -27.00 -10.83
CA LEU A 426 15.89 -27.99 -10.56
C LEU A 426 15.32 -28.61 -11.84
N LEU A 427 15.17 -27.83 -12.91
CA LEU A 427 14.76 -28.33 -14.23
C LEU A 427 15.77 -29.33 -14.79
N VAL A 428 17.05 -28.98 -14.80
CA VAL A 428 18.14 -29.85 -15.27
C VAL A 428 18.19 -31.11 -14.43
N ALA A 429 18.13 -31.00 -13.10
CA ALA A 429 18.08 -32.16 -12.21
C ALA A 429 16.87 -33.06 -12.49
N ALA A 430 15.69 -32.49 -12.76
CA ALA A 430 14.48 -33.25 -13.10
C ALA A 430 14.58 -33.95 -14.47
N ILE A 431 15.20 -33.31 -15.47
CA ILE A 431 15.46 -33.89 -16.80
C ILE A 431 16.47 -35.03 -16.70
N VAL A 432 17.61 -34.80 -16.05
CA VAL A 432 18.68 -35.79 -15.86
C VAL A 432 18.18 -36.99 -15.06
N SER A 433 17.40 -36.76 -14.00
CA SER A 433 16.78 -37.84 -13.22
C SER A 433 15.59 -38.51 -13.91
N ARG A 434 15.16 -38.03 -15.09
CA ARG A 434 13.97 -38.50 -15.83
C ARG A 434 12.68 -38.48 -15.02
N ARG A 435 12.55 -37.49 -14.12
CA ARG A 435 11.38 -37.32 -13.23
C ARG A 435 10.52 -36.12 -13.60
N LEU A 436 10.64 -35.60 -14.82
CA LEU A 436 9.89 -34.42 -15.25
C LEU A 436 8.42 -34.78 -15.51
N THR A 437 7.58 -34.65 -14.49
CA THR A 437 6.12 -34.81 -14.60
C THR A 437 5.47 -33.49 -15.03
N PRO A 438 4.25 -33.49 -15.62
CA PRO A 438 3.53 -32.26 -15.95
C PRO A 438 3.32 -31.32 -14.75
N ALA A 439 3.10 -31.90 -13.56
CA ALA A 439 3.01 -31.15 -12.30
C ALA A 439 4.33 -30.44 -11.97
N ARG A 440 5.46 -31.14 -12.07
CA ARG A 440 6.79 -30.53 -11.85
C ARG A 440 7.12 -29.48 -12.91
N ALA A 441 6.81 -29.75 -14.18
CA ALA A 441 7.01 -28.79 -15.26
C ALA A 441 6.22 -27.49 -15.02
N THR A 442 4.97 -27.61 -14.54
CA THR A 442 4.15 -26.44 -14.18
C THR A 442 4.76 -25.68 -13.01
N SER A 443 5.21 -26.36 -11.96
CA SER A 443 5.83 -25.71 -10.79
C SER A 443 7.17 -25.04 -11.13
N VAL A 444 8.00 -25.66 -11.98
CA VAL A 444 9.24 -25.04 -12.48
C VAL A 444 8.92 -23.84 -13.39
N LEU A 445 7.90 -23.95 -14.25
CA LEU A 445 7.44 -22.82 -15.07
C LEU A 445 7.01 -21.65 -14.18
N ILE A 446 6.24 -21.90 -13.12
CA ILE A 446 5.88 -20.87 -12.13
C ILE A 446 7.12 -20.28 -11.48
N ALA A 447 8.08 -21.11 -11.06
CA ALA A 447 9.33 -20.62 -10.46
C ALA A 447 10.13 -19.72 -11.42
N LEU A 448 10.23 -20.09 -12.70
CA LEU A 448 10.89 -19.27 -13.72
C LEU A 448 10.13 -17.98 -14.01
N LEU A 449 8.80 -18.01 -14.05
CA LEU A 449 7.98 -16.81 -14.20
C LEU A 449 8.09 -15.89 -12.99
N MET A 450 8.13 -16.43 -11.77
CA MET A 450 8.37 -15.64 -10.54
C MET A 450 9.77 -15.04 -10.50
N SER A 451 10.77 -15.76 -11.00
CA SER A 451 12.12 -15.23 -11.17
C SER A 451 12.18 -14.12 -12.22
N ALA A 452 11.52 -14.30 -13.37
CA ALA A 452 11.39 -13.27 -14.39
C ALA A 452 10.69 -12.02 -13.86
N LEU A 453 9.76 -12.23 -12.92
CA LEU A 453 9.01 -11.15 -12.28
C LEU A 453 9.89 -10.18 -11.51
N PHE A 454 11.01 -10.64 -10.95
CA PHE A 454 11.98 -9.76 -10.30
C PHE A 454 12.68 -8.85 -11.32
N ALA A 455 13.15 -9.40 -12.44
CA ALA A 455 13.86 -8.64 -13.47
C ALA A 455 12.94 -7.67 -14.26
N TYR A 456 11.69 -8.07 -14.50
CA TYR A 456 10.76 -7.32 -15.36
C TYR A 456 9.60 -6.70 -14.59
N ARG A 457 9.75 -6.52 -13.27
CA ARG A 457 8.72 -5.95 -12.42
C ARG A 457 8.30 -4.58 -12.93
N GLU A 458 9.26 -3.71 -13.21
CA GLU A 458 9.01 -2.35 -13.68
C GLU A 458 8.14 -2.32 -14.94
N PHE A 459 8.43 -3.19 -15.91
CA PHE A 459 7.68 -3.30 -17.16
C PHE A 459 6.21 -3.68 -16.95
N VAL A 460 5.94 -4.65 -16.05
CA VAL A 460 4.56 -5.06 -15.74
C VAL A 460 3.80 -3.94 -15.05
N THR A 461 4.50 -3.14 -14.26
CA THR A 461 3.90 -2.15 -13.37
C THR A 461 3.79 -0.77 -13.99
N ASP A 462 4.55 -0.51 -15.06
CA ASP A 462 4.51 0.75 -15.80
C ASP A 462 4.74 0.59 -17.30
N PRO A 463 3.83 -0.12 -18.00
CA PRO A 463 3.93 -0.31 -19.45
C PRO A 463 3.83 1.04 -20.19
N ILE A 464 3.15 2.02 -19.59
CA ILE A 464 2.96 3.35 -20.17
C ILE A 464 4.23 4.19 -20.02
N ALA A 465 4.89 4.22 -18.87
CA ALA A 465 6.16 4.94 -18.76
C ALA A 465 7.30 4.29 -19.54
N TYR A 466 7.33 2.96 -19.65
CA TYR A 466 8.28 2.29 -20.53
C TYR A 466 8.08 2.73 -22.00
N LEU A 467 6.83 2.93 -22.43
CA LEU A 467 6.50 3.40 -23.78
C LEU A 467 6.59 4.94 -23.96
N LEU A 468 6.41 5.72 -22.90
CA LEU A 468 6.34 7.19 -22.93
C LEU A 468 7.58 7.90 -22.33
N GLY A 469 8.52 7.17 -21.73
CA GLY A 469 9.77 7.70 -21.18
C GLY A 469 9.66 8.46 -19.86
N PHE A 470 8.59 8.28 -19.07
CA PHE A 470 8.35 9.01 -17.81
C PHE A 470 8.40 8.06 -16.59
N ALA A 471 9.55 7.43 -16.37
CA ALA A 471 9.72 6.35 -15.39
C ALA A 471 9.64 6.87 -13.95
N GLY A 472 8.68 6.35 -13.17
CA GLY A 472 8.58 6.55 -11.71
C GLY A 472 7.22 7.09 -11.24
N GLY A 473 6.71 8.16 -11.86
CA GLY A 473 5.42 8.76 -11.47
C GLY A 473 4.22 7.86 -11.78
N ALA A 474 4.27 7.11 -12.89
CA ALA A 474 3.17 6.26 -13.34
C ALA A 474 3.07 4.93 -12.59
N VAL A 475 4.17 4.27 -12.20
CA VAL A 475 4.16 3.13 -11.25
C VAL A 475 3.43 3.52 -9.96
N VAL A 476 3.83 4.66 -9.37
CA VAL A 476 3.27 5.13 -8.10
C VAL A 476 1.78 5.44 -8.27
N LEU A 477 1.42 6.16 -9.34
CA LEU A 477 0.02 6.45 -9.69
C LEU A 477 -0.80 5.16 -9.87
N PHE A 478 -0.27 4.18 -10.61
CA PHE A 478 -0.94 2.90 -10.81
C PHE A 478 -1.19 2.19 -9.48
N GLY A 479 -0.18 2.11 -8.60
CA GLY A 479 -0.35 1.52 -7.28
C GLY A 479 -1.33 2.29 -6.39
N PHE A 480 -1.39 3.62 -6.49
CA PHE A 480 -2.40 4.45 -5.81
C PHE A 480 -3.81 4.13 -6.32
N VAL A 481 -3.99 4.09 -7.64
CA VAL A 481 -5.29 3.78 -8.28
C VAL A 481 -5.71 2.35 -7.95
N TRP A 482 -4.78 1.40 -8.05
CA TRP A 482 -5.05 0.01 -7.74
C TRP A 482 -5.43 -0.18 -6.27
N SER A 483 -4.64 0.39 -5.34
CA SER A 483 -4.95 0.38 -3.91
C SER A 483 -6.30 1.04 -3.60
N PHE A 484 -6.66 2.11 -4.33
CA PHE A 484 -7.96 2.75 -4.22
C PHE A 484 -9.11 1.83 -4.66
N LEU A 485 -8.90 1.00 -5.68
CA LEU A 485 -9.94 0.11 -6.20
C LEU A 485 -10.08 -1.18 -5.38
N THR A 486 -9.01 -1.67 -4.76
CA THR A 486 -8.98 -2.98 -4.10
C THR A 486 -8.92 -2.92 -2.57
N GLY A 487 -8.38 -1.85 -1.99
CA GLY A 487 -7.98 -1.81 -0.57
C GLY A 487 -9.08 -1.51 0.45
N TYR A 488 -10.30 -1.16 0.02
CA TYR A 488 -11.31 -0.57 0.92
C TYR A 488 -12.37 -1.54 1.45
N LYS A 489 -12.11 -2.85 1.36
CA LYS A 489 -12.97 -3.88 1.97
C LYS A 489 -13.25 -3.61 3.45
N ALA A 490 -12.23 -3.19 4.22
CA ALA A 490 -12.35 -2.87 5.64
C ALA A 490 -13.23 -1.65 5.95
N ALA A 491 -13.46 -0.77 4.97
CA ALA A 491 -14.34 0.39 5.13
C ALA A 491 -15.83 0.02 5.02
N ASN A 492 -16.14 -1.15 4.45
CA ASN A 492 -17.49 -1.67 4.35
C ASN A 492 -17.99 -2.32 5.65
N ASP A 493 -17.09 -2.65 6.58
CA ASP A 493 -17.47 -3.22 7.88
C ASP A 493 -17.98 -2.14 8.83
N ASP A 494 -18.92 -2.50 9.71
CA ASP A 494 -19.45 -1.61 10.74
C ASP A 494 -18.99 -2.05 12.13
N SER A 495 -18.73 -1.07 13.00
CA SER A 495 -18.35 -1.36 14.39
C SER A 495 -18.74 -0.21 15.32
N PRO A 496 -19.08 -0.48 16.60
CA PRO A 496 -19.53 0.56 17.54
C PRO A 496 -18.53 1.71 17.75
N GLY A 497 -17.22 1.43 17.62
CA GLY A 497 -16.16 2.43 17.79
C GLY A 497 -15.72 3.14 16.51
N TYR A 498 -16.04 2.55 15.35
CA TYR A 498 -15.68 3.05 14.02
C TYR A 498 -16.86 2.79 13.08
N PRO A 499 -17.87 3.66 13.08
CA PRO A 499 -19.04 3.53 12.21
C PRO A 499 -18.64 3.52 10.73
N ARG A 500 -19.40 2.80 9.90
CA ARG A 500 -19.17 2.74 8.44
C ARG A 500 -18.97 4.13 7.79
N PRO A 501 -19.81 5.16 8.02
CA PRO A 501 -19.63 6.49 7.39
C PRO A 501 -18.27 7.14 7.72
N SER A 502 -17.82 6.97 8.96
CA SER A 502 -16.53 7.48 9.42
C SER A 502 -15.35 6.79 8.73
N ARG A 503 -15.42 5.46 8.58
CA ARG A 503 -14.39 4.69 7.87
C ARG A 503 -14.28 5.09 6.41
N VAL A 504 -15.43 5.21 5.73
CA VAL A 504 -15.50 5.64 4.33
C VAL A 504 -14.86 7.03 4.14
N GLN A 505 -15.17 7.99 5.01
CA GLN A 505 -14.61 9.34 4.92
C GLN A 505 -13.11 9.39 5.23
N LEU A 506 -12.61 8.67 6.24
CA LEU A 506 -11.18 8.62 6.53
C LEU A 506 -10.39 7.96 5.40
N VAL A 507 -10.94 6.90 4.81
CA VAL A 507 -10.35 6.24 3.65
C VAL A 507 -10.26 7.20 2.47
N LEU A 508 -11.34 7.92 2.16
CA LEU A 508 -11.34 8.92 1.10
C LEU A 508 -10.40 10.09 1.41
N ALA A 509 -10.34 10.53 2.67
CA ALA A 509 -9.42 11.58 3.09
C ALA A 509 -7.97 11.18 2.82
N ASN A 510 -7.55 9.99 3.25
CA ASN A 510 -6.21 9.46 3.02
C ASN A 510 -5.91 9.28 1.52
N ALA A 511 -6.88 8.75 0.77
CA ALA A 511 -6.75 8.55 -0.67
C ALA A 511 -6.55 9.86 -1.42
N VAL A 512 -7.45 10.83 -1.21
CA VAL A 512 -7.42 12.16 -1.83
C VAL A 512 -6.15 12.90 -1.42
N PHE A 513 -5.77 12.86 -0.14
CA PHE A 513 -4.54 13.49 0.33
C PHE A 513 -3.30 12.90 -0.34
N GLY A 514 -3.17 11.57 -0.34
CA GLY A 514 -2.00 10.89 -0.91
C GLY A 514 -1.82 11.17 -2.40
N ILE A 515 -2.90 11.13 -3.20
CA ILE A 515 -2.82 11.47 -4.62
C ILE A 515 -2.59 12.97 -4.85
N THR A 516 -3.05 13.84 -3.95
CA THR A 516 -2.80 15.30 -4.02
C THR A 516 -1.33 15.63 -3.79
N VAL A 517 -0.67 14.94 -2.84
CA VAL A 517 0.78 15.05 -2.62
C VAL A 517 1.54 14.57 -3.86
N LEU A 518 1.13 13.44 -4.45
CA LEU A 518 1.73 12.94 -5.69
C LEU A 518 1.56 13.94 -6.86
N ALA A 519 0.37 14.53 -7.00
CA ALA A 519 0.09 15.55 -8.00
C ALA A 519 0.98 16.79 -7.80
N PHE A 520 1.13 17.24 -6.56
CA PHE A 520 2.02 18.35 -6.23
C PHE A 520 3.47 18.06 -6.60
N LEU A 521 4.00 16.89 -6.24
CA LEU A 521 5.37 16.49 -6.57
C LEU A 521 5.60 16.42 -8.10
N ALA A 522 4.64 15.83 -8.83
CA ALA A 522 4.68 15.75 -10.29
C ALA A 522 4.67 17.14 -10.95
N LEU A 523 3.87 18.08 -10.43
CA LEU A 523 3.77 19.45 -10.93
C LEU A 523 5.00 20.29 -10.58
N ALA A 524 5.54 20.12 -9.37
CA ALA A 524 6.68 20.87 -8.85
C ALA A 524 8.01 20.46 -9.53
N ARG A 525 8.15 19.17 -9.91
CA ARG A 525 9.38 18.56 -10.45
C ARG A 525 10.61 18.93 -9.61
N ASP A 526 10.47 18.79 -8.30
CA ASP A 526 11.52 19.03 -7.33
C ASP A 526 12.25 17.70 -7.04
N PRO A 527 13.48 17.51 -7.57
CA PRO A 527 14.27 16.33 -7.29
C PRO A 527 14.79 16.29 -5.83
N GLU A 528 14.75 17.41 -5.11
CA GLU A 528 15.15 17.51 -3.70
C GLU A 528 13.94 17.57 -2.75
N ALA A 529 12.73 17.27 -3.25
CA ALA A 529 11.53 17.30 -2.45
C ALA A 529 11.72 16.43 -1.19
N THR A 530 11.44 17.01 -0.03
CA THR A 530 11.57 16.35 1.29
C THR A 530 10.76 15.05 1.40
N VAL A 531 9.85 14.79 0.45
CA VAL A 531 9.01 13.59 0.36
C VAL A 531 9.18 12.97 -1.03
N SER A 532 10.05 11.96 -1.15
CA SER A 532 10.16 11.12 -2.35
C SER A 532 9.17 9.96 -2.26
N LEU A 533 7.93 10.17 -2.75
CA LEU A 533 6.91 9.10 -2.77
C LEU A 533 7.32 7.92 -3.66
N GLY A 534 8.19 8.15 -4.65
CA GLY A 534 8.79 7.11 -5.49
C GLY A 534 9.67 6.16 -4.68
N GLU A 535 10.67 6.69 -3.97
CA GLU A 535 11.55 5.89 -3.09
C GLU A 535 10.77 5.16 -2.00
N VAL A 536 9.70 5.77 -1.49
CA VAL A 536 8.87 5.13 -0.47
C VAL A 536 8.02 4.00 -1.07
N ALA A 537 7.50 4.17 -2.29
CA ALA A 537 6.83 3.09 -3.00
C ALA A 537 7.81 1.97 -3.36
N GLU A 538 9.05 2.30 -3.75
CA GLU A 538 10.12 1.33 -4.00
C GLU A 538 10.48 0.57 -2.73
N TYR A 539 10.67 1.26 -1.60
CA TYR A 539 10.84 0.63 -0.29
C TYR A 539 9.66 -0.27 0.06
N GLY A 540 8.41 0.15 -0.22
CA GLY A 540 7.24 -0.72 -0.07
C GLY A 540 7.34 -1.95 -0.98
N GLY A 541 7.83 -1.77 -2.20
CA GLY A 541 8.09 -2.84 -3.13
C GLY A 541 9.17 -3.82 -2.66
N GLN A 542 10.24 -3.33 -2.04
CA GLN A 542 11.35 -4.13 -1.55
C GLN A 542 11.03 -4.81 -0.20
N ALA A 543 10.42 -4.08 0.74
CA ALA A 543 10.08 -4.60 2.07
C ALA A 543 8.88 -5.56 2.05
N TYR A 544 7.97 -5.41 1.08
CA TYR A 544 6.75 -6.22 1.00
C TYR A 544 6.65 -7.03 -0.28
N GLY A 545 6.92 -6.43 -1.44
CA GLY A 545 6.77 -7.11 -2.72
C GLY A 545 7.79 -8.23 -2.93
N ASP A 546 9.07 -7.96 -2.74
CA ASP A 546 10.12 -8.96 -3.00
C ASP A 546 9.99 -10.20 -2.11
N PRO A 547 9.69 -10.09 -0.80
CA PRO A 547 9.47 -11.26 0.05
C PRO A 547 8.26 -12.09 -0.37
N LEU A 548 7.24 -11.47 -0.97
CA LEU A 548 6.07 -12.18 -1.51
C LEU A 548 6.42 -12.95 -2.78
N VAL A 549 7.15 -12.33 -3.69
CA VAL A 549 7.65 -13.00 -4.90
C VAL A 549 8.60 -14.13 -4.51
N ALA A 550 9.51 -13.90 -3.55
CA ALA A 550 10.43 -14.90 -3.02
C ALA A 550 9.70 -16.06 -2.35
N ALA A 551 8.63 -15.78 -1.60
CA ALA A 551 7.78 -16.81 -1.02
C ALA A 551 7.05 -17.63 -2.11
N GLY A 552 6.51 -16.98 -3.14
CA GLY A 552 5.90 -17.65 -4.29
C GLY A 552 6.89 -18.56 -5.03
N LEU A 553 8.11 -18.06 -5.27
CA LEU A 553 9.22 -18.81 -5.85
C LEU A 553 9.60 -20.02 -4.99
N LEU A 554 9.82 -19.84 -3.68
CA LEU A 554 10.17 -20.91 -2.75
C LEU A 554 9.08 -21.99 -2.68
N LEU A 555 7.81 -21.61 -2.70
CA LEU A 555 6.69 -22.53 -2.74
C LEU A 555 6.70 -23.35 -4.03
N ALA A 556 6.90 -22.70 -5.19
CA ALA A 556 6.97 -23.35 -6.49
C ALA A 556 8.16 -24.34 -6.57
N LEU A 557 9.34 -23.94 -6.09
CA LEU A 557 10.51 -24.80 -6.00
C LEU A 557 10.28 -26.01 -5.08
N TRP A 558 9.66 -25.78 -3.91
CA TRP A 558 9.35 -26.85 -2.96
C TRP A 558 8.38 -27.90 -3.53
N VAL A 559 7.33 -27.44 -4.22
CA VAL A 559 6.34 -28.31 -4.87
C VAL A 559 6.98 -29.09 -6.02
N ALA A 560 7.83 -28.44 -6.81
CA ALA A 560 8.60 -29.09 -7.88
C ALA A 560 9.56 -30.16 -7.34
N LEU A 561 10.27 -29.90 -6.23
CA LEU A 561 11.14 -30.86 -5.55
C LEU A 561 10.37 -32.11 -5.10
N ARG A 562 9.18 -31.92 -4.51
CA ARG A 562 8.32 -33.03 -4.03
C ARG A 562 7.58 -33.76 -5.13
N GLY A 563 7.44 -33.16 -6.31
CA GLY A 563 6.66 -33.72 -7.42
C GLY A 563 5.15 -33.78 -7.16
N ARG A 564 4.63 -32.83 -6.38
CA ARG A 564 3.20 -32.72 -6.07
C ARG A 564 2.54 -31.62 -6.89
N GLU A 565 1.21 -31.61 -6.94
CA GLU A 565 0.45 -30.54 -7.58
C GLU A 565 0.20 -29.37 -6.61
N LEU A 566 0.17 -28.15 -7.13
CA LEU A 566 -0.04 -26.92 -6.36
C LEU A 566 -1.48 -26.73 -5.83
N ASP A 567 -2.41 -27.69 -6.00
CA ASP A 567 -3.83 -27.44 -5.69
C ASP A 567 -4.79 -28.65 -5.46
N GLU A 568 -4.33 -29.86 -5.13
CA GLU A 568 -5.29 -30.90 -4.69
C GLU A 568 -5.76 -30.67 -3.24
N ARG A 569 -6.66 -29.69 -3.07
CA ARG A 569 -7.79 -29.67 -2.12
C ARG A 569 -8.55 -28.36 -2.25
N THR A 570 -9.37 -28.24 -3.28
CA THR A 570 -10.61 -27.47 -3.16
C THR A 570 -11.55 -28.26 -2.24
N GLU A 571 -12.04 -27.61 -1.19
CA GLU A 571 -13.10 -28.13 -0.34
C GLU A 571 -14.33 -28.50 -1.20
N GLY A 572 -14.96 -29.66 -0.92
CA GLY A 572 -16.32 -29.96 -1.37
C GLY A 572 -16.48 -30.99 -2.50
N GLY A 573 -16.07 -32.24 -2.29
CA GLY A 573 -16.76 -33.37 -2.93
C GLY A 573 -18.03 -33.69 -2.13
N PRO A 574 -19.18 -34.00 -2.75
CA PRO A 574 -20.37 -34.43 -2.01
C PRO A 574 -20.02 -35.68 -1.18
N PRO A 575 -20.54 -35.81 0.06
CA PRO A 575 -20.17 -36.90 0.94
C PRO A 575 -20.50 -38.23 0.24
N ALA A 576 -19.46 -39.07 0.11
CA ALA A 576 -19.62 -40.44 -0.33
C ALA A 576 -20.70 -41.11 0.51
N THR A 577 -21.78 -41.50 -0.15
CA THR A 577 -22.81 -42.37 0.39
C THR A 577 -22.13 -43.61 0.97
N GLN A 578 -22.06 -43.66 2.30
CA GLN A 578 -21.77 -44.88 3.04
C GLN A 578 -22.93 -45.85 2.78
N ASN A 579 -22.72 -46.74 1.81
CA ASN A 579 -23.41 -48.02 1.77
C ASN A 579 -22.96 -48.82 3.01
N ALA A 580 -23.69 -48.68 4.12
CA ALA A 580 -23.73 -49.68 5.17
C ALA A 580 -25.10 -50.38 5.06
N GLY A 581 -25.08 -51.58 4.48
CA GLY A 581 -26.26 -52.42 4.38
C GLY A 581 -26.73 -52.89 5.76
N ALA A 582 -28.04 -52.80 5.98
CA ALA A 582 -28.81 -53.71 6.83
C ALA A 582 -30.30 -53.52 6.53
N SER A 583 -30.74 -54.10 5.41
CA SER A 583 -32.16 -54.29 5.11
C SER A 583 -32.38 -55.77 4.84
N THR A 584 -32.86 -56.49 5.86
CA THR A 584 -33.95 -57.48 5.77
C THR A 584 -34.14 -58.19 7.12
N ARG A 585 -35.25 -57.92 7.83
CA ARG A 585 -36.33 -58.91 8.12
C ARG A 585 -37.37 -58.37 9.13
N SER A 586 -38.64 -58.58 8.74
CA SER A 586 -39.85 -58.89 9.52
C SER A 586 -40.49 -57.87 10.49
N ALA A 587 -41.49 -57.13 9.96
CA ALA A 587 -42.95 -57.14 10.28
C ALA A 587 -43.46 -56.84 11.74
N PRO A 588 -44.79 -56.63 11.96
CA PRO A 588 -45.57 -55.38 11.82
C PRO A 588 -46.39 -55.02 13.10
N VAL A 589 -47.43 -54.16 12.99
CA VAL A 589 -48.53 -53.84 13.98
C VAL A 589 -48.22 -52.63 14.90
N ALA A 590 -49.05 -51.60 15.17
CA ALA A 590 -50.44 -51.18 14.90
C ALA A 590 -50.46 -49.61 14.99
N GLU A 591 -51.14 -48.88 14.11
CA GLU A 591 -52.51 -48.35 14.31
C GLU A 591 -52.79 -47.73 15.69
N LYS A 592 -52.71 -46.39 15.78
CA LYS A 592 -53.82 -45.58 16.34
C LYS A 592 -53.72 -44.10 15.96
N ALA A 593 -54.89 -43.60 15.57
CA ALA A 593 -55.22 -42.26 15.13
C ALA A 593 -55.36 -41.25 16.29
N SER A 594 -55.41 -39.97 15.89
CA SER A 594 -56.00 -38.78 16.56
C SER A 594 -55.45 -38.40 17.94
N ASP A 595 -55.18 -37.15 18.28
CA ASP A 595 -56.06 -36.01 18.15
C ASP A 595 -55.33 -34.71 18.55
N SER A 596 -55.81 -33.60 17.97
CA SER A 596 -55.95 -32.23 18.50
C SER A 596 -54.88 -31.54 19.38
N ALA A 597 -54.56 -30.29 18.98
CA ALA A 597 -54.36 -29.05 19.77
C ALA A 597 -53.37 -29.08 20.96
N VAL A 598 -52.36 -28.21 21.04
CA VAL A 598 -52.39 -26.73 21.13
C VAL A 598 -51.06 -26.15 20.64
#